data_AF-A0A925D0G1-F1
#
_entry.id   AF-A0A925D0G1-F1
#
_cell.length_a   1.000
_cell.length_b   1.000
_cell.length_c   1.000
_cell.angle_alpha   90.00
_cell.angle_beta   90.00
_cell.angle_gamma   90.00
#
_symmetry.space_group_name_H-M   'P 1'
#
loop_
_entity.id
_entity.type
_entity.pdbx_description
1 polymer ?
#
loop_
_entity_poly.entity_id
_entity_poly.type
_entity_poly.pdbx_seq_one_letter_code
_entity_poly.pdbx_strand_id
1 'polypeptide(L)'
;MIPGDLMYSKVKEIIDELKMTGLWRNEPPVWVIDYRQRLIATEQEFLEWLQFVYLPNLLPGAGNHNVLLAKNYVAPQAVKFFTGEVKNGKLLQLLIELDSLS
;
A
#
# COMPACT_ATOMS: atom_id res chain seq x y z
N MET A 1 1.64 10.19 22.27
CA MET A 1 1.81 9.31 21.10
C MET A 1 2.08 10.23 19.91
N ILE A 2 3.23 10.09 19.26
CA ILE A 2 3.61 10.98 18.16
C ILE A 2 2.88 10.50 16.89
N PRO A 3 2.33 11.36 16.02
CA PRO A 3 1.60 10.96 14.83
C PRO A 3 2.32 9.93 13.93
N GLY A 4 3.66 9.98 13.89
CA GLY A 4 4.48 9.01 13.15
C GLY A 4 4.41 7.56 13.67
N ASP A 5 4.15 7.36 14.97
CA ASP A 5 4.06 6.02 15.56
C ASP A 5 2.79 5.28 15.10
N LEU A 6 1.69 6.03 14.91
CA LEU A 6 0.41 5.49 14.45
C LEU A 6 0.49 5.05 12.99
N MET A 7 1.12 5.86 12.14
CA MET A 7 1.37 5.52 10.73
C MET A 7 2.23 4.25 10.62
N TYR A 8 3.31 4.18 11.41
CA TYR A 8 4.20 3.02 11.43
C TYR A 8 3.45 1.74 11.88
N SER A 9 2.66 1.82 12.95
CA SER A 9 1.85 0.68 13.42
C SER A 9 0.87 0.22 12.33
N LYS A 10 0.20 1.16 11.66
CA LYS A 10 -0.78 0.81 10.63
C LYS A 10 -0.13 0.15 9.41
N VAL A 11 1.01 0.67 8.95
CA VAL A 11 1.80 0.04 7.87
C VAL A 11 2.21 -1.39 8.26
N LYS A 12 2.64 -1.61 9.51
CA LYS A 12 2.97 -2.95 10.01
C LYS A 12 1.77 -3.90 9.99
N GLU A 13 0.60 -3.45 10.45
CA GLU A 13 -0.63 -4.26 10.41
C GLU A 13 -1.01 -4.67 8.98
N ILE A 14 -0.84 -3.76 8.02
CA ILE A 14 -1.09 -4.06 6.60
C ILE A 14 -0.11 -5.11 6.09
N ILE A 15 1.19 -4.99 6.42
CA ILE A 15 2.21 -5.98 6.04
C ILE A 15 1.89 -7.36 6.62
N ASP A 16 1.50 -7.41 7.89
CA ASP A 16 1.15 -8.66 8.57
C ASP A 16 -0.09 -9.30 7.91
N GLU A 17 -1.11 -8.52 7.57
CA GLU A 17 -2.30 -9.01 6.86
C GLU A 17 -1.98 -9.54 5.45
N LEU A 18 -1.13 -8.83 4.70
CA LEU A 18 -0.67 -9.28 3.38
C LEU A 18 0.08 -10.63 3.47
N LYS A 19 0.88 -10.83 4.52
CA LYS A 19 1.57 -12.10 4.76
C LYS A 19 0.61 -13.21 5.13
N MET A 20 -0.36 -12.93 6.00
CA MET A 20 -1.36 -13.92 6.45
C MET A 20 -2.25 -14.40 5.31
N THR A 21 -2.60 -13.51 4.38
CA THR A 21 -3.45 -13.83 3.22
C THR A 21 -2.67 -14.39 2.03
N GLY A 22 -1.34 -14.55 2.14
CA GLY A 22 -0.48 -15.04 1.06
C GLY A 22 -0.31 -14.06 -0.10
N LEU A 23 -0.73 -12.81 0.07
CA LEU A 23 -0.60 -11.74 -0.93
C LEU A 23 0.77 -11.07 -0.90
N TRP A 24 1.53 -11.25 0.19
CA TRP A 24 2.88 -10.72 0.34
C TRP A 24 3.88 -11.37 -0.62
N ARG A 25 4.66 -10.53 -1.31
CA ARG A 25 5.75 -10.96 -2.17
C ARG A 25 7.10 -10.67 -1.54
N ASN A 26 8.05 -11.57 -1.76
CA ASN A 26 9.41 -11.44 -1.22
C ASN A 26 10.32 -10.58 -2.08
N GLU A 27 10.04 -10.48 -3.38
CA GLU A 27 10.90 -9.79 -4.34
C GLU A 27 10.10 -8.75 -5.13
N PRO A 28 10.66 -7.53 -5.30
CA PRO A 28 10.03 -6.51 -6.13
C PRO A 28 10.09 -6.92 -7.61
N PRO A 29 8.99 -6.78 -8.35
CA PRO A 29 9.02 -7.00 -9.79
C PRO A 29 9.82 -5.89 -10.49
N VAL A 30 10.42 -6.20 -11.63
CA VAL A 30 11.28 -5.27 -12.39
C VAL A 30 10.59 -3.93 -12.66
N TRP A 31 9.29 -3.95 -12.94
CA TRP A 31 8.54 -2.73 -13.30
C TRP A 31 8.37 -1.75 -12.14
N VAL A 32 8.41 -2.21 -10.89
CA VAL A 32 8.30 -1.34 -9.70
C VAL A 32 9.50 -0.39 -9.63
N ILE A 33 10.66 -0.82 -10.13
CA ILE A 33 11.90 -0.03 -10.18
C ILE A 33 11.74 1.16 -11.15
N ASP A 34 10.98 0.98 -12.24
CA ASP A 34 10.72 1.97 -13.30
C ASP A 34 9.30 2.56 -13.23
N TYR A 35 8.63 2.50 -12.07
CA TYR A 35 7.19 2.80 -11.91
C TYR A 35 6.74 4.21 -12.38
N ARG A 36 7.66 5.16 -12.61
CA ARG A 36 7.36 6.59 -12.89
C ARG A 36 6.33 6.86 -13.99
N GLN A 37 6.00 5.89 -14.86
CA GLN A 37 5.06 6.10 -15.98
C GLN A 37 4.07 4.95 -16.24
N ARG A 38 4.01 3.90 -15.40
CA ARG A 38 3.16 2.74 -15.68
C ARG A 38 1.78 2.86 -15.04
N LEU A 39 0.74 2.68 -15.86
CA LEU A 39 -0.64 2.53 -15.37
C LEU A 39 -0.80 1.14 -14.72
N ILE A 40 -1.31 1.12 -13.50
CA ILE A 40 -1.73 -0.11 -12.82
C ILE A 40 -3.00 -0.61 -13.50
N ALA A 41 -2.97 -1.82 -14.04
CA ALA A 41 -4.09 -2.41 -14.78
C ALA A 41 -4.71 -3.61 -14.05
N THR A 42 -3.94 -4.29 -13.20
CA THR A 42 -4.37 -5.54 -12.55
C THR A 42 -4.30 -5.48 -11.03
N GLU A 43 -5.04 -6.38 -10.37
CA GLU A 43 -5.00 -6.57 -8.92
C GLU A 43 -3.59 -6.90 -8.43
N GLN A 44 -2.88 -7.75 -9.16
CA GLN A 44 -1.50 -8.11 -8.83
C GLN A 44 -0.56 -6.91 -8.93
N GLU A 45 -0.64 -6.11 -9.99
CA GLU A 45 0.17 -4.91 -10.13
C GLU A 45 -0.14 -3.89 -9.02
N PHE A 46 -1.40 -3.79 -8.59
CA PHE A 46 -1.78 -2.95 -7.47
C PHE A 46 -1.13 -3.43 -6.16
N LEU A 47 -1.16 -4.74 -5.87
CA LEU A 47 -0.54 -5.32 -4.69
C LEU A 47 0.98 -5.13 -4.67
N GLU A 48 1.63 -5.29 -5.83
CA GLU A 48 3.06 -5.08 -6.01
C GLU A 48 3.43 -3.59 -5.82
N TRP A 49 2.66 -2.66 -6.38
CA TRP A 49 2.84 -1.23 -6.11
C TRP A 49 2.64 -0.89 -4.63
N LEU A 50 1.58 -1.43 -4.01
CA LEU A 50 1.27 -1.21 -2.60
C LEU A 50 2.45 -1.61 -1.71
N GLN A 51 2.98 -2.82 -1.92
CA GLN A 51 4.04 -3.42 -1.11
C GLN A 51 5.40 -2.74 -1.27
N PHE A 52 5.79 -2.45 -2.51
CA PHE A 52 7.17 -2.05 -2.81
C PHE A 52 7.34 -0.56 -3.09
N VAL A 53 6.25 0.16 -3.35
CA VAL A 53 6.28 1.61 -3.61
C VAL A 53 5.52 2.36 -2.51
N TYR A 54 4.24 2.07 -2.30
CA TYR A 54 3.40 2.92 -1.45
C TYR A 54 3.78 2.80 0.04
N LEU A 55 3.74 1.59 0.61
CA LEU A 55 3.99 1.37 2.04
C LEU A 55 5.39 1.81 2.50
N PRO A 56 6.49 1.51 1.78
CA PRO A 56 7.82 1.94 2.20
C PRO A 56 7.98 3.47 2.17
N ASN A 57 7.31 4.17 1.25
CA ASN A 57 7.39 5.62 1.16
C ASN A 57 6.60 6.35 2.27
N LEU A 58 5.68 5.67 2.97
CA LEU A 58 4.98 6.23 4.13
C LEU A 58 5.83 6.24 5.41
N LEU A 59 6.94 5.50 5.44
CA LEU A 59 7.79 5.40 6.61
C LEU A 59 8.83 6.54 6.64
N PRO A 60 9.06 7.16 7.81
CA PRO A 60 10.05 8.23 7.95
C PRO A 60 11.46 7.71 7.62
N GLY A 61 12.13 8.35 6.65
CA GLY A 61 13.46 7.95 6.17
C GLY A 61 13.51 7.51 4.71
N ALA A 62 12.36 7.31 4.05
CA ALA A 62 12.30 7.16 2.60
C ALA A 62 12.63 8.51 1.95
N GLY A 63 13.77 8.60 1.25
CA GLY A 63 14.35 9.84 0.71
C GLY A 63 13.52 10.60 -0.35
N ASN A 64 12.26 10.24 -0.59
CA ASN A 64 11.39 10.82 -1.60
C ASN A 64 10.02 11.24 -1.02
N HIS A 65 10.03 12.19 -0.08
CA HIS A 65 8.81 12.81 0.48
C HIS A 65 7.92 13.52 -0.57
N ASN A 66 8.40 13.73 -1.80
CA ASN A 66 7.69 14.52 -2.82
C ASN A 66 6.76 13.73 -3.74
N VAL A 67 6.79 12.39 -3.76
CA VAL A 67 5.93 11.59 -4.68
C VAL A 67 4.57 11.26 -4.04
N LEU A 68 4.46 11.32 -2.72
CA LEU A 68 3.21 11.10 -1.97
C LEU A 68 2.36 12.37 -1.75
N LEU A 69 2.80 13.53 -2.24
CA LEU A 69 2.11 14.82 -2.01
C LEU A 69 0.83 15.02 -2.84
N ALA A 70 0.56 14.16 -3.82
CA ALA A 70 -0.79 14.05 -4.33
C ALA A 70 -1.57 13.18 -3.35
N LYS A 71 -2.66 13.71 -2.76
CA LYS A 71 -3.63 12.98 -1.93
C LYS A 71 -4.22 11.77 -2.67
N ASN A 72 -3.40 10.76 -2.86
CA ASN A 72 -3.72 9.53 -3.55
C ASN A 72 -4.24 8.57 -2.49
N TYR A 73 -5.51 8.76 -2.13
CA TYR A 73 -6.23 7.80 -1.30
C TYR A 73 -6.05 6.40 -1.89
N VAL A 74 -5.49 5.49 -1.09
CA VAL A 74 -5.18 4.13 -1.52
C VAL A 74 -6.41 3.24 -1.45
N ALA A 75 -7.35 3.50 -0.54
CA ALA A 75 -8.55 2.69 -0.39
C ALA A 75 -9.49 2.75 -1.60
N PRO A 76 -9.78 3.90 -2.23
CA PRO A 76 -10.57 3.94 -3.46
C PRO A 76 -9.94 3.15 -4.61
N GLN A 77 -8.60 3.13 -4.69
CA GLN A 77 -7.89 2.33 -5.68
C GLN A 77 -7.98 0.84 -5.34
N ALA A 78 -7.83 0.48 -4.07
CA ALA A 78 -8.02 -0.88 -3.60
C ALA A 78 -9.43 -1.41 -3.92
N VAL A 79 -10.49 -0.60 -3.74
CA VAL A 79 -11.86 -0.99 -4.11
C VAL A 79 -12.02 -1.29 -5.61
N LYS A 80 -11.25 -0.59 -6.45
CA LYS A 80 -11.26 -0.77 -7.91
C LYS A 80 -10.57 -2.06 -8.33
N PHE A 81 -9.48 -2.43 -7.66
CA PHE A 81 -8.63 -3.55 -8.06
C PHE A 81 -8.89 -4.84 -7.28
N PHE A 82 -9.24 -4.76 -6.00
CA PHE A 82 -9.54 -5.95 -5.21
C PHE A 82 -10.84 -6.59 -5.66
N THR A 83 -10.79 -7.90 -5.81
CA THR A 83 -11.94 -8.72 -6.17
C THR A 83 -12.17 -9.82 -5.12
N GLY A 84 -13.37 -10.40 -5.10
CA GLY A 84 -13.69 -11.53 -4.22
C GLY A 84 -13.47 -11.27 -2.73
N GLU A 85 -12.77 -12.18 -2.06
CA GLU A 85 -12.54 -12.17 -0.62
C GLU A 85 -11.63 -11.03 -0.16
N VAL A 86 -10.69 -10.59 -1.01
CA VAL A 86 -9.75 -9.49 -0.69
C VAL A 86 -10.50 -8.17 -0.56
N LYS A 87 -11.51 -7.94 -1.42
CA LYS A 87 -12.34 -6.73 -1.38
C LYS A 87 -13.16 -6.60 -0.10
N ASN A 88 -13.58 -7.73 0.48
CA ASN A 88 -14.39 -7.74 1.70
C ASN A 88 -13.56 -8.08 2.95
N GLY A 89 -12.23 -8.18 2.79
CA GLY A 89 -11.32 -8.61 3.82
C GLY A 89 -10.78 -7.47 4.68
N LYS A 90 -10.09 -7.88 5.75
CA LYS A 90 -9.42 -6.98 6.69
C LYS A 90 -8.38 -6.07 6.02
N LEU A 91 -7.79 -6.50 4.90
CA LEU A 91 -6.86 -5.68 4.13
C LEU A 91 -7.48 -4.36 3.64
N LEU A 92 -8.69 -4.38 3.07
CA LEU A 92 -9.33 -3.14 2.62
C LEU A 92 -9.64 -2.21 3.80
N GLN A 93 -10.11 -2.76 4.91
CA GLN A 93 -10.37 -1.99 6.13
C GLN A 93 -9.09 -1.28 6.61
N LEU A 94 -7.97 -1.99 6.67
CA LEU A 94 -6.69 -1.41 7.09
C LEU A 94 -6.22 -0.30 6.15
N LEU A 95 -6.49 -0.40 4.85
CA LEU A 95 -6.19 0.66 3.87
C LEU A 95 -7.08 1.91 4.05
N ILE A 96 -8.36 1.73 4.40
CA ILE A 96 -9.27 2.85 4.72
C ILE A 96 -8.81 3.57 6.00
N GLU A 97 -8.43 2.81 7.00
CA GLU A 97 -7.88 3.35 8.24
C GLU A 97 -6.57 4.11 8.00
N LEU A 98 -5.71 3.58 7.12
CA LEU A 98 -4.47 4.24 6.72
C LEU A 98 -4.71 5.60 6.04
N ASP A 99 -5.65 5.66 5.09
CA ASP A 99 -6.07 6.92 4.42
C ASP A 99 -6.62 7.95 5.41
N SER A 100 -7.20 7.50 6.52
CA SER A 100 -7.72 8.37 7.58
C SER A 100 -6.62 8.93 8.50
N LEU A 101 -5.42 8.34 8.48
CA LEU A 101 -4.26 8.77 9.26
C LEU A 101 -3.32 9.74 8.50
N SER A 102 -3.52 9.87 7.17
CA SER A 102 -2.72 10.72 6.28
C SER A 102 -3.22 12.15 6.13
#